data_AF-A0A956EQS8-F1
#
_entry.id   AF-A0A956EQS8-F1
#
_cell.length_a   1.000
_cell.length_b   1.000
_cell.length_c   1.000
_cell.angle_alpha   90.00
_cell.angle_beta   90.00
_cell.angle_gamma   90.00
#
_symmetry.space_group_name_H-M   'P 1'
#
loop_
_entity.id
_entity.type
_entity.pdbx_description
1 polymer ?
#
loop_
_entity_poly.entity_id
_entity_poly.type
_entity_poly.pdbx_seq_one_letter_code
_entity_poly.pdbx_strand_id
1 'polypeptide(L)'
;MSAVGRSGTIEALDSDGLGWIALDGGGRLRFGASACGFAPRVGQRVTVLEQKGGLLRSKRATKLRLDSAEAAEPPAAPPSSIDAIEALGVTIDEDLRRVLARCDEDDQLFSDFASVLFDVEPFPATEIDCHNPWLLVIAMNGGGSAYGLYLHPDARTEAGAPWVFWEHEDGTVYSLAASTREFFERLLSSADFLDDQAPVERLRGALLELGLTCNERAPRFDTDQLAPWLPPANADLLSLDDYVTLASDDPAQAEQGLLGHLGAENEPEALEILEALYRQRGWSLPFQA
;
A
#
# COMPACT_ATOMS: atom_id res chain seq x y z
N MET A 1 -15.02 -12.77 -3.60
CA MET A 1 -15.75 -13.75 -4.47
C MET A 1 -14.84 -14.92 -4.87
N SER A 2 -15.34 -15.99 -5.50
CA SER A 2 -14.51 -17.10 -6.03
C SER A 2 -13.97 -16.73 -7.42
N ALA A 3 -12.68 -17.00 -7.67
CA ALA A 3 -12.08 -16.80 -8.99
C ALA A 3 -12.13 -18.05 -9.88
N VAL A 4 -12.57 -19.20 -9.34
CA VAL A 4 -12.67 -20.46 -10.10
C VAL A 4 -13.60 -20.30 -11.30
N GLY A 5 -13.12 -20.70 -12.47
CA GLY A 5 -13.81 -20.57 -13.75
C GLY A 5 -13.67 -19.20 -14.42
N ARG A 6 -13.02 -18.22 -13.78
CA ARG A 6 -12.74 -16.92 -14.40
C ARG A 6 -11.45 -16.99 -15.22
N SER A 7 -11.46 -16.29 -16.34
CA SER A 7 -10.27 -16.02 -17.15
C SER A 7 -9.63 -14.70 -16.74
N GLY A 8 -8.34 -14.59 -17.04
CA GLY A 8 -7.55 -13.40 -16.83
C GLY A 8 -6.22 -13.48 -17.58
N THR A 9 -5.38 -12.48 -17.39
CA THR A 9 -4.07 -12.37 -18.01
C THR A 9 -2.99 -12.35 -16.95
N ILE A 10 -1.93 -13.13 -17.11
CA ILE A 10 -0.74 -13.03 -16.26
C ILE A 10 -0.12 -11.66 -16.50
N GLU A 11 -0.09 -10.79 -15.49
CA GLU A 11 0.39 -9.41 -15.63
C GLU A 11 1.80 -9.22 -15.04
N ALA A 12 2.16 -10.02 -14.03
CA ALA A 12 3.44 -9.94 -13.35
C ALA A 12 3.95 -11.34 -12.98
N LEU A 13 5.28 -11.49 -12.99
CA LEU A 13 6.02 -12.67 -12.57
C LEU A 13 7.24 -12.23 -11.75
N ASP A 14 7.29 -12.70 -10.51
CA ASP A 14 8.39 -12.48 -9.59
C ASP A 14 9.52 -13.48 -9.88
N SER A 15 10.74 -13.17 -9.46
CA SER A 15 11.94 -14.01 -9.71
C SER A 15 11.89 -15.37 -9.00
N ASP A 16 11.08 -15.50 -7.95
CA ASP A 16 10.83 -16.73 -7.19
C ASP A 16 9.76 -17.64 -7.85
N GLY A 17 9.20 -17.21 -8.98
CA GLY A 17 8.16 -17.93 -9.72
C GLY A 17 6.75 -17.69 -9.18
N LEU A 18 6.55 -16.73 -8.28
CA LEU A 18 5.21 -16.20 -7.99
C LEU A 18 4.76 -15.24 -9.08
N GLY A 19 3.46 -14.98 -9.15
CA GLY A 19 2.92 -14.03 -10.11
C GLY A 19 1.49 -13.65 -9.84
N TRP A 20 0.99 -12.74 -10.67
CA TRP A 20 -0.35 -12.17 -10.56
C TRP A 20 -1.15 -12.32 -11.85
N ILE A 21 -2.45 -12.58 -11.68
CA ILE A 21 -3.43 -12.65 -12.76
C ILE A 21 -4.42 -11.50 -12.60
N ALA A 22 -4.48 -10.60 -13.58
CA ALA A 22 -5.56 -9.65 -13.75
C ALA A 22 -6.80 -10.39 -14.28
N LEU A 23 -7.87 -10.47 -13.51
CA LEU A 23 -9.10 -11.18 -13.92
C LEU A 23 -9.97 -10.28 -14.82
N ASP A 24 -10.59 -10.83 -15.86
CA ASP A 24 -11.36 -10.05 -16.87
C ASP A 24 -12.56 -9.27 -16.28
N GLY A 25 -13.04 -9.67 -15.08
CA GLY A 25 -14.14 -8.99 -14.38
C GLY A 25 -13.65 -8.09 -13.24
N GLY A 26 -12.39 -7.67 -13.27
CA GLY A 26 -11.74 -6.91 -12.21
C GLY A 26 -11.18 -7.78 -11.08
N GLY A 27 -10.20 -7.19 -10.38
CA GLY A 27 -9.42 -7.79 -9.30
C GLY A 27 -8.20 -8.58 -9.78
N ARG A 28 -7.29 -8.82 -8.84
CA ARG A 28 -6.05 -9.58 -9.04
C ARG A 28 -6.07 -10.88 -8.25
N LEU A 29 -5.38 -11.90 -8.74
CA LEU A 29 -5.25 -13.18 -8.06
C LEU A 29 -3.80 -13.68 -8.12
N ARG A 30 -3.23 -13.98 -6.96
CA ARG A 30 -1.87 -14.51 -6.87
C ARG A 30 -1.81 -15.97 -7.30
N PHE A 31 -0.70 -16.37 -7.93
CA PHE A 31 -0.38 -17.76 -8.23
C PHE A 31 1.12 -18.02 -8.02
N GLY A 32 1.49 -19.30 -7.99
CA GLY A 32 2.90 -19.71 -8.06
C GLY A 32 3.14 -20.59 -9.28
N ALA A 33 4.40 -20.73 -9.69
CA ALA A 33 4.80 -21.51 -10.85
C ALA A 33 4.26 -22.96 -10.79
N SER A 34 4.13 -23.53 -9.59
CA SER A 34 3.56 -24.86 -9.38
C SER A 34 2.06 -24.97 -9.70
N ALA A 35 1.33 -23.86 -9.74
CA ALA A 35 -0.05 -23.81 -10.22
C ALA A 35 -0.14 -23.88 -11.75
N CYS A 36 0.97 -23.63 -12.46
CA CYS A 36 1.05 -23.66 -13.91
C CYS A 36 1.54 -25.03 -14.36
N GLY A 37 0.71 -25.77 -15.11
CA GLY A 37 1.16 -26.95 -15.87
C GLY A 37 1.96 -26.60 -17.13
N PHE A 38 2.43 -25.36 -17.23
CA PHE A 38 3.09 -24.72 -18.37
C PHE A 38 4.09 -23.68 -17.84
N ALA A 39 5.02 -23.23 -18.67
CA ALA A 39 5.92 -22.13 -18.32
C ALA A 39 5.16 -20.80 -18.40
N PRO A 40 4.88 -20.14 -17.26
CA PRO A 40 4.11 -18.90 -17.26
C PRO A 40 4.90 -17.77 -17.92
N ARG A 41 4.20 -16.88 -18.61
CA ARG A 41 4.74 -15.65 -19.19
C ARG A 41 3.74 -14.52 -19.02
N VAL A 42 4.23 -13.32 -18.76
CA VAL A 42 3.43 -12.10 -18.78
C VAL A 42 2.74 -11.98 -20.15
N GLY A 43 1.47 -11.59 -20.14
CA GLY A 43 0.57 -11.52 -21.30
C GLY A 43 -0.18 -12.82 -21.61
N GLN A 44 0.13 -13.95 -20.97
CA GLN A 44 -0.61 -15.19 -21.22
C GLN A 44 -2.03 -15.14 -20.63
N ARG A 45 -3.01 -15.53 -21.44
CA ARG A 45 -4.37 -15.74 -20.97
C ARG A 45 -4.51 -17.09 -20.28
N VAL A 46 -5.08 -17.06 -19.08
CA VAL A 46 -5.25 -18.23 -18.23
C VAL A 46 -6.65 -18.28 -17.64
N THR A 47 -7.16 -19.48 -17.46
CA THR A 47 -8.37 -19.74 -16.68
C THR A 47 -7.99 -20.35 -15.33
N VAL A 48 -8.54 -19.79 -14.24
CA VAL A 48 -8.36 -20.32 -12.89
C VAL A 48 -9.22 -21.56 -12.72
N LEU A 49 -8.60 -22.75 -12.63
CA LEU A 49 -9.33 -24.02 -12.46
C LEU A 49 -9.56 -24.36 -10.99
N GLU A 50 -8.57 -24.08 -10.15
CA GLU A 50 -8.63 -24.36 -8.72
C GLU A 50 -8.03 -23.19 -7.96
N GLN A 51 -8.64 -22.88 -6.82
CA GLN A 51 -8.21 -21.82 -5.93
C GLN A 51 -8.24 -22.35 -4.51
N LYS A 52 -7.26 -21.98 -3.70
CA LYS A 52 -7.20 -22.31 -2.28
C LYS A 52 -7.07 -21.03 -1.46
N GLY A 53 -7.63 -21.04 -0.25
CA GLY A 53 -7.31 -20.03 0.75
C GLY A 53 -5.84 -20.15 1.15
N GLY A 54 -5.13 -19.03 1.14
CA GLY A 54 -3.78 -18.89 1.70
C GLY A 54 -3.83 -18.60 3.21
N LEU A 55 -2.65 -18.33 3.76
CA LEU A 55 -2.56 -17.65 5.07
C LEU A 55 -3.18 -16.26 4.96
N LEU A 56 -3.77 -15.77 6.06
CA LEU A 56 -4.34 -14.43 6.17
C LEU A 56 -5.46 -14.12 5.16
N ARG A 57 -6.42 -15.04 4.98
CA ARG A 57 -7.61 -14.86 4.11
C ARG A 57 -7.35 -14.56 2.62
N SER A 58 -6.08 -14.47 2.21
CA SER A 58 -5.67 -14.32 0.82
C SER A 58 -6.13 -15.50 -0.04
N LYS A 59 -6.40 -15.24 -1.31
CA LYS A 59 -6.85 -16.25 -2.27
C LYS A 59 -5.78 -16.43 -3.32
N ARG A 60 -5.34 -17.68 -3.54
CA ARG A 60 -4.38 -17.99 -4.59
C ARG A 60 -4.89 -19.06 -5.54
N ALA A 61 -4.58 -18.92 -6.83
CA ALA A 61 -4.77 -20.00 -7.77
C ALA A 61 -3.79 -21.14 -7.45
N THR A 62 -4.32 -22.37 -7.39
CA THR A 62 -3.52 -23.58 -7.23
C THR A 62 -3.46 -24.40 -8.50
N LYS A 63 -4.27 -24.06 -9.50
CA LYS A 63 -4.24 -24.70 -10.81
C LYS A 63 -4.77 -23.75 -11.88
N LEU A 64 -3.96 -23.56 -12.91
CA LEU A 64 -4.27 -22.73 -14.07
C LEU A 64 -4.33 -23.59 -15.33
N ARG A 65 -5.19 -23.17 -16.25
CA ARG A 65 -5.17 -23.66 -17.63
C ARG A 65 -4.77 -22.51 -18.53
N LEU A 66 -3.77 -22.76 -19.39
CA LEU A 66 -3.48 -21.85 -20.49
C LEU A 66 -4.64 -21.90 -21.48
N ASP A 67 -5.29 -20.76 -21.71
CA ASP A 67 -6.25 -20.64 -22.79
C ASP A 67 -5.44 -20.38 -24.07
N SER A 68 -5.81 -21.06 -25.16
CA SER A 68 -5.03 -21.27 -26.40
C SER A 68 -3.97 -20.22 -26.76
N ALA A 69 -2.82 -20.66 -27.29
CA ALA A 69 -1.62 -19.89 -27.63
C ALA A 69 -1.76 -18.88 -28.80
N GLU A 70 -2.93 -18.25 -28.93
CA GLU A 70 -3.03 -17.04 -29.71
C GLU A 70 -2.28 -15.97 -28.93
N ALA A 71 -1.25 -15.39 -29.55
CA ALA A 71 -0.44 -14.35 -28.94
C ALA A 71 -1.38 -13.20 -28.58
N ALA A 72 -1.79 -13.16 -27.32
CA ALA A 72 -2.45 -12.00 -26.77
C ALA A 72 -1.54 -10.81 -27.07
N GLU A 73 -2.13 -9.77 -27.63
CA GLU A 73 -1.49 -8.48 -27.78
C GLU A 73 -0.75 -8.18 -26.46
N PRO A 74 0.56 -7.86 -26.52
CA PRO A 74 1.33 -7.66 -25.30
C PRO A 74 0.54 -6.71 -24.41
N PRO A 75 0.31 -7.07 -23.13
CA PRO A 75 -0.48 -6.24 -22.24
C PRO A 75 0.07 -4.83 -22.33
N ALA A 76 -0.83 -3.85 -22.39
CA ALA A 76 -0.43 -2.45 -22.26
C ALA A 76 0.54 -2.37 -21.06
N ALA A 77 1.65 -1.66 -21.24
CA ALA A 77 2.61 -1.47 -20.16
C ALA A 77 1.83 -1.04 -18.91
N PRO A 78 2.13 -1.62 -17.73
CA PRO A 78 1.46 -1.20 -16.51
C PRO A 78 1.56 0.33 -16.39
N PRO A 79 0.51 0.99 -15.90
CA PRO A 79 0.56 2.43 -15.70
C PRO A 79 1.77 2.76 -14.82
N SER A 80 2.43 3.88 -15.11
CA SER A 80 3.51 4.36 -14.25
C SER A 80 3.00 4.57 -12.83
N SER A 81 3.89 4.51 -11.84
CA SER A 81 3.53 4.74 -10.44
C SER A 81 2.84 6.10 -10.26
N ILE A 82 3.27 7.10 -11.03
CA ILE A 82 2.67 8.44 -11.05
C ILE A 82 1.27 8.42 -11.66
N ASP A 83 1.08 7.75 -12.81
CA ASP A 83 -0.24 7.67 -13.46
C ASP A 83 -1.26 6.98 -12.55
N ALA A 84 -0.84 5.95 -11.80
CA ALA A 84 -1.68 5.27 -10.82
C ALA A 84 -2.16 6.23 -9.72
N ILE A 85 -1.27 7.06 -9.18
CA ILE A 85 -1.60 8.06 -8.16
C ILE A 85 -2.49 9.18 -8.72
N GLU A 86 -2.17 9.68 -9.92
CA GLU A 86 -2.94 10.75 -10.57
C GLU A 86 -4.36 10.29 -10.94
N ALA A 87 -4.54 9.02 -11.31
CA ALA A 87 -5.85 8.43 -11.55
C ALA A 87 -6.74 8.40 -10.29
N LEU A 88 -6.13 8.42 -9.11
CA LEU A 88 -6.82 8.53 -7.82
C LEU A 88 -7.12 9.98 -7.41
N GLY A 89 -6.73 10.97 -8.23
CA GLY A 89 -6.94 12.40 -7.94
C GLY A 89 -6.06 12.95 -6.81
N VAL A 90 -5.00 12.24 -6.44
CA VAL A 90 -4.09 12.65 -5.36
C VAL A 90 -2.91 13.44 -5.92
N THR A 91 -2.62 14.60 -5.32
CA THR A 91 -1.38 15.33 -5.55
C THR A 91 -0.31 14.88 -4.56
N ILE A 92 0.85 14.48 -5.06
CA ILE A 92 2.06 14.19 -4.27
C ILE A 92 3.06 15.34 -4.37
N ASP A 93 3.98 15.41 -3.42
CA ASP A 93 5.05 16.40 -3.47
C ASP A 93 6.07 16.10 -4.58
N GLU A 94 6.84 17.12 -4.94
CA GLU A 94 7.80 17.07 -6.05
C GLU A 94 8.98 16.12 -5.79
N ASP A 95 9.42 15.97 -4.53
CA ASP A 95 10.50 15.04 -4.19
C ASP A 95 10.02 13.58 -4.41
N LEU A 96 8.80 13.24 -3.96
CA LEU A 96 8.22 11.91 -4.22
C LEU A 96 7.99 11.67 -5.71
N ARG A 97 7.46 12.66 -6.44
CA ARG A 97 7.24 12.56 -7.89
C ARG A 97 8.54 12.21 -8.63
N ARG A 98 9.66 12.86 -8.30
CA ARG A 98 10.96 12.57 -8.92
C ARG A 98 11.47 11.17 -8.62
N VAL A 99 11.30 10.71 -7.38
CA VAL A 99 11.70 9.36 -6.98
C VAL A 99 10.90 8.31 -7.74
N LEU A 100 9.56 8.44 -7.78
CA LEU A 100 8.70 7.49 -8.50
C LEU A 100 8.99 7.49 -10.01
N ALA A 101 9.13 8.67 -10.63
CA ALA A 101 9.49 8.76 -12.05
C ALA A 101 10.82 8.05 -12.34
N ARG A 102 11.81 8.19 -11.45
CA ARG A 102 13.10 7.53 -11.62
C ARG A 102 12.99 6.02 -11.43
N CYS A 103 12.20 5.55 -10.47
CA CYS A 103 11.95 4.12 -10.27
C CYS A 103 11.27 3.47 -11.49
N ASP A 104 10.33 4.15 -12.13
CA ASP A 104 9.63 3.65 -13.32
C ASP A 104 10.58 3.52 -14.55
N GLU A 105 11.74 4.19 -14.54
CA GLU A 105 12.73 4.17 -15.64
C GLU A 105 14.00 3.35 -15.34
N ASP A 106 14.25 2.99 -14.07
CA ASP A 106 15.49 2.40 -13.59
C ASP A 106 15.24 1.13 -12.77
N ASP A 107 15.27 -0.02 -13.45
CA ASP A 107 15.05 -1.34 -12.86
C ASP A 107 16.00 -1.62 -11.68
N GLN A 108 17.24 -1.10 -11.71
CA GLN A 108 18.19 -1.30 -10.62
C GLN A 108 17.78 -0.49 -9.40
N LEU A 109 17.34 0.75 -9.60
CA LEU A 109 16.83 1.57 -8.51
C LEU A 109 15.57 0.95 -7.89
N PHE A 110 14.64 0.48 -8.72
CA PHE A 110 13.44 -0.23 -8.27
C PHE A 110 13.82 -1.46 -7.42
N SER A 111 14.75 -2.29 -7.90
CA SER A 111 15.24 -3.45 -7.16
C SER A 111 15.95 -3.08 -5.85
N ASP A 112 16.68 -1.96 -5.82
CA ASP A 112 17.35 -1.52 -4.60
C ASP A 112 16.34 -1.06 -3.55
N PHE A 113 15.27 -0.37 -3.96
CA PHE A 113 14.15 -0.02 -3.06
C PHE A 113 13.45 -1.25 -2.49
N ALA A 114 13.15 -2.24 -3.33
CA ALA A 114 12.59 -3.52 -2.88
C ALA A 114 13.51 -4.22 -1.86
N SER A 115 14.83 -4.06 -1.99
CA SER A 115 15.81 -4.66 -1.08
C SER A 115 15.78 -4.04 0.32
N VAL A 116 15.37 -2.77 0.45
CA VAL A 116 15.16 -2.11 1.75
C VAL A 116 13.70 -2.21 2.23
N LEU A 117 12.96 -3.21 1.74
CA LEU A 117 11.56 -3.45 2.04
C LEU A 117 10.65 -2.27 1.63
N PHE A 118 10.93 -1.63 0.51
CA PHE A 118 10.10 -0.57 -0.07
C PHE A 118 9.71 -0.93 -1.50
N ASP A 119 8.75 -1.85 -1.64
CA ASP A 119 8.25 -2.32 -2.93
C ASP A 119 7.17 -1.37 -3.46
N VAL A 120 7.50 -0.55 -4.45
CA VAL A 120 6.64 0.55 -4.92
C VAL A 120 5.38 0.00 -5.60
N GLU A 121 4.24 0.26 -4.99
CA GLU A 121 2.94 -0.20 -5.49
C GLU A 121 1.83 0.77 -4.99
N PRO A 122 1.54 1.85 -5.74
CA PRO A 122 0.59 2.84 -5.26
C PRO A 122 -0.88 2.40 -5.43
N PHE A 123 -1.66 2.41 -4.35
CA PHE A 123 -3.10 2.13 -4.36
C PHE A 123 -3.79 2.58 -3.05
N PRO A 124 -5.12 2.74 -3.02
CA PRO A 124 -5.86 3.02 -1.79
C PRO A 124 -5.73 1.89 -0.77
N ALA A 125 -5.48 2.21 0.51
CA ALA A 125 -5.35 1.19 1.55
C ALA A 125 -6.61 0.34 1.77
N THR A 126 -7.77 0.76 1.25
CA THR A 126 -9.00 -0.04 1.21
C THR A 126 -8.92 -1.26 0.28
N GLU A 127 -7.91 -1.33 -0.60
CA GLU A 127 -7.64 -2.50 -1.44
C GLU A 127 -6.89 -3.62 -0.71
N ILE A 128 -6.39 -3.33 0.50
CA ILE A 128 -5.75 -4.29 1.41
C ILE A 128 -6.49 -4.33 2.75
N ASP A 129 -6.04 -5.20 3.65
CA ASP A 129 -6.67 -5.41 4.97
C ASP A 129 -6.54 -4.20 5.92
N CYS A 130 -5.87 -3.12 5.51
CA CYS A 130 -5.74 -1.89 6.29
C CYS A 130 -7.07 -1.15 6.46
N HIS A 131 -7.91 -1.13 5.42
CA HIS A 131 -9.23 -0.49 5.38
C HIS A 131 -9.31 1.01 5.77
N ASN A 132 -8.20 1.68 6.12
CA ASN A 132 -8.20 3.11 6.43
C ASN A 132 -8.39 3.94 5.15
N PRO A 133 -9.49 4.70 5.02
CA PRO A 133 -9.85 5.38 3.78
C PRO A 133 -9.00 6.62 3.49
N TRP A 134 -8.17 7.07 4.44
CA TRP A 134 -7.29 8.23 4.28
C TRP A 134 -5.86 7.86 3.90
N LEU A 135 -5.53 6.56 3.86
CA LEU A 135 -4.20 6.10 3.54
C LEU A 135 -4.08 5.79 2.04
N LEU A 136 -3.18 6.52 1.36
CA LEU A 136 -2.66 6.11 0.06
C LEU A 136 -1.41 5.26 0.30
N VAL A 137 -1.46 3.97 -0.04
CA VAL A 137 -0.27 3.13 -0.06
C VAL A 137 0.63 3.63 -1.18
N ILE A 138 1.92 3.75 -0.90
CA ILE A 138 2.97 4.04 -1.89
C ILE A 138 3.85 2.81 -2.10
N ALA A 139 4.14 2.07 -1.03
CA ALA A 139 4.96 0.88 -1.10
C ALA A 139 4.57 -0.18 -0.06
N MET A 140 4.73 -1.44 -0.41
CA MET A 140 4.60 -2.59 0.49
C MET A 140 5.96 -3.00 1.04
N ASN A 141 6.01 -3.55 2.26
CA ASN A 141 7.26 -4.03 2.85
C ASN A 141 7.58 -5.50 2.54
N GLY A 142 6.79 -6.16 1.69
CA GLY A 142 6.90 -7.60 1.38
C GLY A 142 6.40 -8.55 2.50
N GLY A 143 6.26 -8.06 3.73
CA GLY A 143 5.71 -8.78 4.89
C GLY A 143 4.19 -8.63 5.06
N GLY A 144 3.58 -7.72 4.31
CA GLY A 144 2.14 -7.43 4.38
C GLY A 144 1.83 -6.05 4.94
N SER A 145 2.78 -5.37 5.57
CA SER A 145 2.67 -3.99 6.05
C SER A 145 2.96 -2.99 4.92
N ALA A 146 2.53 -1.74 5.09
CA ALA A 146 2.56 -0.73 4.03
C ALA A 146 3.11 0.62 4.48
N TYR A 147 3.86 1.28 3.60
CA TYR A 147 4.25 2.68 3.70
C TYR A 147 3.32 3.52 2.83
N GLY A 148 2.86 4.65 3.35
CA GLY A 148 1.91 5.47 2.61
C GLY A 148 1.84 6.91 3.07
N LEU A 149 1.07 7.70 2.33
CA LEU A 149 0.74 9.09 2.64
C LEU A 149 -0.61 9.14 3.36
N TYR A 150 -0.66 9.83 4.49
CA TYR A 150 -1.91 10.03 5.23
C TYR A 150 -2.59 11.32 4.79
N LEU A 151 -3.69 11.18 4.04
CA LEU A 151 -4.36 12.27 3.34
C LEU A 151 -5.43 12.99 4.18
N HIS A 152 -5.58 12.59 5.44
CA HIS A 152 -6.55 13.17 6.36
C HIS A 152 -6.36 14.70 6.49
N PRO A 153 -7.42 15.53 6.40
CA PRO A 153 -7.29 16.99 6.45
C PRO A 153 -6.55 17.52 7.67
N ASP A 154 -6.76 16.92 8.84
CA ASP A 154 -6.11 17.35 10.09
C ASP A 154 -4.65 16.91 10.22
N ALA A 155 -4.18 15.99 9.37
CA ALA A 155 -2.80 15.52 9.38
C ALA A 155 -1.89 16.35 8.46
N ARG A 156 -2.45 17.23 7.63
CA ARG A 156 -1.68 18.02 6.66
C ARG A 156 -0.68 18.93 7.36
N THR A 157 0.56 18.87 6.89
CA THR A 157 1.64 19.76 7.32
C THR A 157 1.93 20.81 6.24
N GLU A 158 2.78 21.79 6.55
CA GLU A 158 3.30 22.72 5.53
C GLU A 158 4.05 21.99 4.40
N ALA A 159 4.60 20.80 4.68
CA ALA A 159 5.33 19.97 3.72
C ALA A 159 4.42 19.04 2.90
N GLY A 160 3.11 19.02 3.17
CA GLY A 160 2.15 18.14 2.52
C GLY A 160 1.62 17.03 3.45
N ALA A 161 1.21 15.92 2.86
CA ALA A 161 0.72 14.76 3.60
C ALA A 161 1.89 14.04 4.31
N PRO A 162 1.78 13.74 5.61
CA PRO A 162 2.81 13.01 6.32
C PRO A 162 2.88 11.55 5.89
N TRP A 163 4.05 10.96 6.06
CA TRP A 163 4.29 9.53 5.83
C TRP A 163 3.90 8.73 7.06
N VAL A 164 3.21 7.62 6.82
CA VAL A 164 2.80 6.68 7.84
C VAL A 164 3.17 5.25 7.45
N PHE A 165 3.26 4.38 8.44
CA PHE A 165 3.40 2.94 8.31
C PHE A 165 2.16 2.27 8.88
N TRP A 166 1.53 1.40 8.11
CA TRP A 166 0.49 0.52 8.64
C TRP A 166 1.09 -0.86 8.90
N GLU A 167 1.01 -1.33 10.14
CA GLU A 167 1.44 -2.67 10.55
C GLU A 167 0.27 -3.67 10.42
N HIS A 168 0.48 -4.70 9.63
CA HIS A 168 -0.57 -5.68 9.32
C HIS A 168 -0.87 -6.63 10.49
N GLU A 169 0.09 -6.87 11.40
CA GLU A 169 -0.10 -7.82 12.49
C GLU A 169 -1.14 -7.35 13.52
N ASP A 170 -1.17 -6.06 13.81
CA ASP A 170 -2.06 -5.47 14.82
C ASP A 170 -3.02 -4.41 14.26
N GLY A 171 -2.84 -4.00 13.01
CA GLY A 171 -3.66 -2.99 12.33
C GLY A 171 -3.28 -1.55 12.65
N THR A 172 -2.22 -1.33 13.44
CA THR A 172 -1.84 0.00 13.93
C THR A 172 -1.23 0.85 12.81
N VAL A 173 -1.56 2.14 12.79
CA VAL A 173 -0.92 3.13 11.90
C VAL A 173 0.05 3.99 12.72
N TYR A 174 1.30 4.08 12.27
CA TYR A 174 2.38 4.84 12.90
C TYR A 174 2.79 6.04 12.04
N SER A 175 3.10 7.16 12.68
CA SER A 175 3.68 8.32 11.99
C SER A 175 5.17 8.11 11.78
N LEU A 176 5.63 8.18 10.53
CA LEU A 176 7.05 7.95 10.21
C LEU A 176 7.83 9.24 10.01
N ALA A 177 7.25 10.19 9.25
CA ALA A 177 7.93 11.42 8.86
C ALA A 177 6.91 12.47 8.41
N ALA A 178 7.25 13.75 8.58
CA ALA A 178 6.39 14.86 8.15
C ALA A 178 6.55 15.19 6.65
N SER A 179 7.61 14.69 5.99
CA SER A 179 7.93 14.97 4.59
C SER A 179 8.62 13.80 3.91
N THR A 180 8.57 13.78 2.57
CA THR A 180 9.24 12.76 1.75
C THR A 180 10.76 12.71 1.95
N ARG A 181 11.40 13.86 2.12
CA ARG A 181 12.84 13.90 2.41
C ARG A 181 13.17 13.24 3.74
N GLU A 182 12.45 13.60 4.79
CA GLU A 182 12.63 12.99 6.11
C GLU A 182 12.32 11.49 6.07
N PHE A 183 11.28 11.07 5.32
CA PHE A 183 10.95 9.66 5.15
C PHE A 183 12.12 8.86 4.59
N PHE A 184 12.69 9.26 3.44
CA PHE A 184 13.79 8.52 2.84
C PHE A 184 15.08 8.57 3.67
N GLU A 185 15.34 9.67 4.38
CA GLU A 185 16.43 9.74 5.37
C GLU A 185 16.28 8.66 6.45
N ARG A 186 15.09 8.54 7.05
CA ARG A 186 14.80 7.55 8.09
C ARG A 186 14.75 6.12 7.56
N LEU A 187 14.24 5.92 6.33
CA LEU A 187 14.20 4.62 5.65
C LEU A 187 15.61 4.03 5.52
N LEU A 188 16.54 4.81 4.95
CA LEU A 188 17.92 4.36 4.78
C LEU A 188 18.65 4.16 6.11
N SER A 189 18.37 5.00 7.12
CA SER A 189 18.90 4.79 8.48
C SER A 189 18.36 3.54 9.19
N SER A 190 17.18 3.05 8.77
CA SER A 190 16.52 1.88 9.35
C SER A 190 16.83 0.58 8.59
N ALA A 191 17.60 0.64 7.50
CA ALA A 191 17.99 -0.51 6.68
C ALA A 191 19.23 -1.28 7.21
N ASP A 192 19.51 -1.19 8.51
CA ASP A 192 20.68 -1.85 9.13
C ASP A 192 20.52 -3.36 9.29
N PHE A 193 19.29 -3.87 9.10
CA PHE A 193 18.98 -5.30 9.09
C PHE A 193 19.55 -6.03 7.85
N LEU A 194 20.01 -5.31 6.83
CA LEU A 194 20.59 -5.90 5.63
C LEU A 194 22.05 -6.31 5.85
N ASP A 195 22.36 -7.57 5.55
CA ASP A 195 23.73 -8.08 5.55
C ASP A 195 24.60 -7.41 4.46
N ASP A 196 24.01 -7.14 3.28
CA ASP A 196 24.64 -6.41 2.19
C ASP A 196 24.14 -4.96 2.16
N GLN A 197 25.05 -4.02 2.40
CA GLN A 197 24.76 -2.58 2.42
C GLN A 197 24.89 -1.92 1.05
N ALA A 198 25.34 -2.65 0.01
CA ALA A 198 25.51 -2.09 -1.33
C ALA A 198 24.21 -1.50 -1.93
N PRO A 199 23.01 -2.09 -1.75
CA PRO A 199 21.75 -1.45 -2.18
C PRO A 199 21.48 -0.12 -1.47
N VAL A 200 21.75 -0.04 -0.16
CA VAL A 200 21.56 1.19 0.64
C VAL A 200 22.48 2.31 0.15
N GLU A 201 23.74 1.99 -0.16
CA GLU A 201 24.71 2.95 -0.71
C GLU A 201 24.30 3.46 -2.09
N ARG A 202 23.82 2.57 -2.97
CA ARG A 202 23.32 2.95 -4.30
C ARG A 202 22.07 3.82 -4.21
N LEU A 203 21.10 3.46 -3.35
CA LEU A 203 19.92 4.28 -3.09
C LEU A 203 20.30 5.67 -2.61
N ARG A 204 21.24 5.77 -1.66
CA ARG A 204 21.73 7.05 -1.16
C ARG A 204 22.30 7.90 -2.30
N GLY A 205 23.10 7.31 -3.17
CA GLY A 205 23.64 7.98 -4.37
C GLY A 205 22.54 8.50 -5.30
N ALA A 206 21.58 7.64 -5.65
CA ALA A 206 20.47 7.99 -6.53
C ALA A 206 19.58 9.10 -5.94
N LEU A 207 19.25 9.02 -4.66
CA LEU A 207 18.46 10.05 -3.98
C LEU A 207 19.18 11.41 -3.93
N LEU A 208 20.51 11.40 -3.72
CA LEU A 208 21.33 12.61 -3.77
C LEU A 208 21.34 13.24 -5.18
N GLU A 209 21.40 12.44 -6.24
CA GLU A 209 21.30 12.90 -7.63
C GLU A 209 19.93 13.54 -7.95
N LEU A 210 18.86 13.04 -7.32
CA LEU A 210 17.51 13.60 -7.40
C LEU A 210 17.33 14.87 -6.53
N GLY A 211 18.34 15.24 -5.74
CA GLY A 211 18.35 16.44 -4.89
C GLY A 211 17.83 16.21 -3.47
N LEU A 212 17.59 14.96 -3.05
CA LEU A 212 17.23 14.63 -1.68
C LEU A 212 18.51 14.49 -0.86
N THR A 213 18.63 15.24 0.24
CA THR A 213 19.72 15.00 1.19
C THR A 213 19.46 13.72 1.96
N CYS A 214 20.49 12.90 2.14
CA CYS A 214 20.39 11.66 2.92
C CYS A 214 21.43 11.66 4.04
N ASN A 215 21.07 12.15 5.23
CA ASN A 215 21.95 12.15 6.38
C ASN A 215 22.11 10.73 6.97
N GLU A 216 23.33 10.19 7.00
CA GLU A 216 23.68 8.89 7.60
C GLU A 216 23.34 8.76 9.09
N ARG A 217 23.10 9.89 9.77
CA ARG A 217 22.76 9.94 11.19
C ARG A 217 21.31 10.35 11.44
N ALA A 218 20.45 10.28 10.43
CA ALA A 218 19.02 10.48 10.65
C ALA A 218 18.52 9.44 11.67
N PRO A 219 17.56 9.82 12.55
CA PRO A 219 16.95 8.86 13.46
C PRO A 219 16.30 7.73 12.67
N ARG A 220 16.16 6.55 13.30
CA ARG A 220 15.36 5.47 12.74
C ARG A 220 13.88 5.81 12.84
N PHE A 221 13.04 5.01 12.17
CA PHE A 221 11.62 5.03 12.45
C PHE A 221 11.36 4.74 13.94
N ASP A 222 10.54 5.57 14.56
CA ASP A 222 10.06 5.40 15.92
C ASP A 222 8.59 4.99 15.83
N THR A 223 8.32 3.71 16.00
CA THR A 223 6.96 3.14 16.04
C THR A 223 6.45 2.99 17.47
N ASP A 224 7.15 3.51 18.48
CA ASP A 224 6.70 3.45 19.87
C ASP A 224 5.78 4.64 20.22
N GLN A 225 5.76 5.69 19.40
CA GLN A 225 4.96 6.88 19.61
C GLN A 225 3.88 7.04 18.54
N LEU A 226 2.62 6.94 18.96
CA LEU A 226 1.48 7.24 18.11
C LEU A 226 1.25 8.75 18.05
N ALA A 227 1.09 9.28 16.83
CA ALA A 227 0.73 10.67 16.66
C ALA A 227 -0.73 10.89 17.12
N PRO A 228 -1.03 12.01 17.79
CA PRO A 228 -2.36 12.24 18.38
C PRO A 228 -3.48 12.44 17.35
N TRP A 229 -3.14 12.55 16.07
CA TRP A 229 -4.08 12.66 14.94
C TRP A 229 -4.29 11.33 14.20
N LEU A 230 -3.61 10.26 14.62
CA LEU A 230 -3.82 8.90 14.10
C LEU A 230 -4.89 8.15 14.90
N PRO A 231 -5.49 7.10 14.32
CA PRO A 231 -6.34 6.19 15.07
C PRO A 231 -5.58 5.57 16.26
N PRO A 232 -6.26 5.30 17.39
CA PRO A 232 -5.66 4.55 18.49
C PRO A 232 -5.20 3.16 18.06
N ALA A 233 -4.22 2.59 18.76
CA ALA A 233 -3.87 1.19 18.59
C ALA A 233 -5.03 0.29 19.00
N ASN A 234 -5.06 -0.91 18.43
CA ASN A 234 -6.15 -1.86 18.60
C ASN A 234 -6.43 -2.22 20.09
N ALA A 235 -5.36 -2.30 20.90
CA ALA A 235 -5.45 -2.58 22.33
C ALA A 235 -6.10 -1.44 23.16
N ASP A 236 -6.15 -0.22 22.61
CA ASP A 236 -6.63 0.99 23.28
C ASP A 236 -8.00 1.45 22.75
N LEU A 237 -8.61 0.72 21.82
CA LEU A 237 -9.92 1.06 21.26
C LEU A 237 -11.03 0.89 22.32
N LEU A 238 -11.87 1.91 22.44
CA LEU A 238 -13.15 1.81 23.14
C LEU A 238 -14.15 1.00 22.31
N SER A 239 -15.29 0.65 22.89
CA SER A 239 -16.35 -0.01 22.10
C SER A 239 -16.91 0.93 21.02
N LEU A 240 -17.48 0.36 19.95
CA LEU A 240 -18.13 1.15 18.90
C LEU A 240 -19.21 2.08 19.50
N ASP A 241 -20.04 1.56 20.41
CA ASP A 241 -21.09 2.31 21.12
C ASP A 241 -20.55 3.53 21.89
N ASP A 242 -19.37 3.40 22.50
CA ASP A 242 -18.72 4.51 23.20
C ASP A 242 -18.32 5.62 22.21
N TYR A 243 -17.75 5.25 21.05
CA TYR A 243 -17.40 6.23 20.02
C TYR A 243 -18.63 6.85 19.35
N VAL A 244 -19.71 6.09 19.16
CA VAL A 244 -21.00 6.64 18.70
C VAL A 244 -21.51 7.71 19.67
N THR A 245 -21.39 7.46 20.97
CA THR A 245 -21.76 8.42 22.00
C THR A 245 -20.85 9.66 21.97
N LEU A 246 -19.53 9.45 21.84
CA LEU A 246 -18.54 10.53 21.74
C LEU A 246 -18.73 11.40 20.50
N ALA A 247 -19.31 10.88 19.41
CA ALA A 247 -19.46 11.63 18.16
C ALA A 247 -20.21 12.97 18.31
N SER A 248 -21.04 13.11 19.36
CA SER A 248 -21.72 14.37 19.68
C SER A 248 -20.93 15.29 20.63
N ASP A 249 -20.12 14.72 21.52
CA ASP A 249 -19.41 15.43 22.60
C ASP A 249 -17.98 15.80 22.23
N ASP A 250 -17.24 14.85 21.66
CA ASP A 250 -15.88 14.99 21.12
C ASP A 250 -15.81 14.30 19.75
N PRO A 251 -16.25 14.97 18.68
CA PRO A 251 -16.29 14.38 17.36
C PRO A 251 -14.89 14.03 16.83
N ALA A 252 -13.83 14.69 17.29
CA ALA A 252 -12.46 14.41 16.85
C ALA A 252 -11.98 13.08 17.43
N GLN A 253 -12.17 12.87 18.73
CA GLN A 253 -11.84 11.60 19.36
C GLN A 253 -12.71 10.46 18.83
N ALA A 254 -14.01 10.70 18.62
CA ALA A 254 -14.91 9.71 18.04
C ALA A 254 -14.44 9.27 16.65
N GLU A 255 -14.08 10.22 15.80
CA GLU A 255 -13.61 9.93 14.45
C GLU A 255 -12.33 9.08 14.44
N GLN A 256 -11.35 9.41 15.28
CA GLN A 256 -10.11 8.61 15.41
C GLN A 256 -10.40 7.17 15.85
N GLY A 257 -11.29 7.00 16.83
CA GLY A 257 -11.72 5.69 17.30
C GLY A 257 -12.45 4.87 16.24
N LEU A 258 -13.37 5.50 15.52
CA LEU A 258 -14.11 4.87 14.42
C LEU A 258 -13.19 4.46 13.25
N LEU A 259 -12.18 5.27 12.94
CA LEU A 259 -11.14 4.88 11.99
C LEU A 259 -10.34 3.65 12.46
N GLY A 260 -10.10 3.54 13.77
CA GLY A 260 -9.47 2.37 14.38
C GLY A 260 -10.32 1.10 14.23
N HIS A 261 -11.63 1.18 14.50
CA HIS A 261 -12.58 0.08 14.27
C HIS A 261 -12.65 -0.35 12.80
N LEU A 262 -12.64 0.61 11.89
CA LEU A 262 -12.63 0.31 10.45
C LEU A 262 -11.35 -0.44 10.05
N GLY A 263 -10.18 -0.04 10.58
CA GLY A 263 -8.92 -0.71 10.27
C GLY A 263 -8.75 -2.09 10.92
N ALA A 264 -9.21 -2.25 12.15
CA ALA A 264 -9.04 -3.47 12.92
C ALA A 264 -10.06 -4.56 12.56
N GLU A 265 -11.33 -4.18 12.44
CA GLU A 265 -12.45 -5.11 12.38
C GLU A 265 -13.27 -4.98 11.09
N ASN A 266 -13.00 -3.97 10.26
CA ASN A 266 -13.74 -3.65 9.05
C ASN A 266 -15.25 -3.54 9.32
N GLU A 267 -15.61 -2.85 10.41
CA GLU A 267 -16.99 -2.68 10.82
C GLU A 267 -17.71 -1.67 9.90
N PRO A 268 -18.74 -2.10 9.13
CA PRO A 268 -19.44 -1.20 8.21
C PRO A 268 -20.17 -0.06 8.92
N GLU A 269 -20.63 -0.30 10.14
CA GLU A 269 -21.32 0.71 10.95
C GLU A 269 -20.39 1.88 11.32
N ALA A 270 -19.11 1.60 11.61
CA ALA A 270 -18.11 2.64 11.84
C ALA A 270 -17.95 3.54 10.60
N LEU A 271 -17.94 2.96 9.40
CA LEU A 271 -17.86 3.72 8.14
C LEU A 271 -19.08 4.63 7.93
N GLU A 272 -20.30 4.14 8.18
CA GLU A 272 -21.51 4.95 8.05
C GLU A 272 -21.49 6.19 8.96
N ILE A 273 -20.99 6.03 10.20
CA ILE A 273 -20.87 7.12 11.17
C ILE A 273 -19.76 8.09 10.73
N LEU A 274 -18.61 7.58 10.28
CA LEU A 274 -17.53 8.40 9.74
C LEU A 274 -17.99 9.24 8.56
N GLU A 275 -18.72 8.67 7.60
CA GLU A 275 -19.26 9.42 6.46
C GLU A 275 -20.24 10.51 6.91
N ALA A 276 -21.04 10.27 7.94
CA ALA A 276 -21.91 11.29 8.53
C ALA A 276 -21.09 12.43 9.16
N LEU A 277 -20.04 12.11 9.93
CA LEU A 277 -19.12 13.10 10.52
C LEU A 277 -18.40 13.91 9.43
N TYR A 278 -17.87 13.27 8.40
CA TYR A 278 -17.19 13.93 7.29
C TYR A 278 -18.12 14.85 6.51
N ARG A 279 -19.36 14.42 6.24
CA ARG A 279 -20.37 15.27 5.61
C ARG A 279 -20.67 16.52 6.44
N GLN A 280 -20.74 16.40 7.77
CA GLN A 280 -20.95 17.55 8.67
C GLN A 280 -19.76 18.52 8.66
N ARG A 281 -18.53 18.00 8.54
CA ARG A 281 -17.29 18.81 8.45
C ARG A 281 -17.01 19.34 7.05
N GLY A 282 -17.78 18.93 6.05
CA GLY A 282 -17.55 19.29 4.65
C GLY A 282 -16.32 18.61 4.05
N TRP A 283 -15.92 17.47 4.60
CA TRP A 283 -14.82 16.65 4.09
C TRP A 283 -15.35 15.58 3.13
N SER A 284 -14.50 15.20 2.18
CA SER A 284 -14.73 14.11 1.24
C SER A 284 -13.59 13.11 1.33
N LEU A 285 -13.90 11.82 1.27
CA LEU A 285 -12.89 10.78 1.20
C LEU A 285 -12.07 10.91 -0.10
N PRO A 286 -10.76 10.61 -0.08
CA PRO A 286 -9.85 10.95 -1.17
C PRO A 286 -10.01 10.08 -2.42
N PHE A 287 -10.60 8.88 -2.31
CA PHE A 287 -10.65 7.89 -3.40
C PHE A 287 -12.07 7.58 -3.92
N GLN A 288 -13.05 8.44 -3.62
CA GLN A 288 -14.41 8.26 -4.14
C GLN A 288 -14.45 8.70 -5.60
N ALA A 289 -14.56 7.72 -6.51
CA ALA A 289 -14.77 7.91 -7.94
C ALA A 289 -16.20 8.35 -8.29
#